data_AF-A0A3S3AXP0-F1
#
_entry.id   AF-A0A3S3AXP0-F1
#
_cell.length_a   1.000
_cell.length_b   1.000
_cell.length_c   1.000
_cell.angle_alpha   90.00
_cell.angle_beta   90.00
_cell.angle_gamma   90.00
#
_symmetry.space_group_name_H-M   'P 1'
#
loop_
_entity.id
_entity.type
_entity.pdbx_description
1 polymer ?
#
loop_
_entity_poly.entity_id
_entity_poly.type
_entity_poly.pdbx_seq_one_letter_code
_entity_poly.pdbx_strand_id
1 'polypeptide(L)'
;MVGAAGTASAVSPRSGEGYQGISFDRNETRVLRDLGAGPVIDAFMPLDQVAVYLGDGSIYDTPWPYTNATTQQLIDEAVARGGYIQFDLNDPAIWGSRFDVIQQW
;
A
#
# COMPACT_ATOMS: atom_id res chain seq x y z
N MET A 1 -22.87 -13.83 17.84
CA MET A 1 -22.70 -12.79 16.81
C MET A 1 -21.87 -11.69 17.45
N VAL A 2 -20.54 -11.76 17.32
CA VAL A 2 -19.65 -10.74 17.87
C VAL A 2 -19.69 -9.56 16.91
N GLY A 3 -20.23 -8.44 17.37
CA GLY A 3 -20.36 -7.22 16.58
C GLY A 3 -18.98 -6.64 16.28
N ALA A 4 -18.76 -6.27 15.02
CA ALA A 4 -17.63 -5.48 14.56
C ALA A 4 -17.73 -4.01 15.01
N ALA A 5 -18.10 -3.77 16.28
CA ALA A 5 -18.25 -2.45 16.87
C ALA A 5 -16.93 -1.92 17.46
N GLY A 6 -15.80 -2.18 16.79
CA GLY A 6 -14.46 -1.83 17.27
C GLY A 6 -13.53 -1.15 16.24
N THR A 7 -13.87 -1.07 14.97
CA THR A 7 -13.02 -0.46 13.93
C THR A 7 -13.61 0.87 13.47
N ALA A 8 -13.46 1.91 14.28
CA ALA A 8 -13.78 3.27 13.87
C ALA A 8 -12.49 4.03 13.50
N SER A 9 -12.27 4.16 12.18
CA SER A 9 -11.41 5.14 11.47
C SER A 9 -9.89 4.91 11.53
N ALA A 10 -9.13 4.95 10.43
CA ALA A 10 -9.33 5.74 9.20
C ALA A 10 -8.72 5.12 7.92
N VAL A 11 -9.38 4.12 7.31
CA VAL A 11 -9.23 3.93 5.86
C VAL A 11 -9.74 5.21 5.18
N SER A 12 -8.82 5.98 4.63
CA SER A 12 -9.09 7.30 4.08
C SER A 12 -9.14 7.22 2.56
N PRO A 13 -10.33 7.41 1.94
CA PRO A 13 -10.39 7.52 0.49
C PRO A 13 -9.61 8.76 0.05
N ARG A 14 -8.86 8.63 -1.03
CA ARG A 14 -8.11 9.72 -1.65
C ARG A 14 -8.37 9.73 -3.15
N SER A 15 -8.29 10.90 -3.74
CA SER A 15 -8.43 11.09 -5.17
C SER A 15 -7.70 12.35 -5.58
N GLY A 16 -7.19 12.36 -6.80
CA GLY A 16 -6.59 13.55 -7.40
C GLY A 16 -6.67 13.47 -8.91
N GLU A 17 -5.85 14.27 -9.58
CA GLU A 17 -5.79 14.24 -11.03
C GLU A 17 -5.30 12.87 -11.53
N GLY A 18 -6.21 12.13 -12.17
CA GLY A 18 -5.88 10.83 -12.75
C GLY A 18 -5.68 9.70 -11.76
N TYR A 19 -6.13 9.80 -10.50
CA TYR A 19 -6.08 8.67 -9.57
C TYR A 19 -7.22 8.65 -8.55
N GLN A 20 -7.54 7.45 -8.07
CA GLN A 20 -8.42 7.20 -6.93
C GLN A 20 -7.83 6.07 -6.08
N GLY A 21 -7.82 6.23 -4.77
CA GLY A 21 -7.16 5.27 -3.90
C GLY A 21 -7.62 5.32 -2.47
N ILE A 22 -6.90 4.60 -1.63
CA ILE A 22 -7.20 4.40 -0.23
C ILE A 22 -5.90 4.35 0.57
N SER A 23 -5.85 5.13 1.64
CA SER A 23 -4.76 5.11 2.62
C SER A 23 -5.24 4.43 3.89
N PHE A 24 -4.41 3.55 4.44
CA PHE A 24 -4.67 2.79 5.66
C PHE A 24 -3.79 3.39 6.74
N ASP A 25 -4.35 3.89 7.82
CA ASP A 25 -3.52 4.45 8.89
C ASP A 25 -2.67 3.38 9.59
N ARG A 26 -1.91 3.77 10.63
CA ARG A 26 -1.07 2.84 11.39
C ARG A 26 -1.82 1.62 11.92
N ASN A 27 -3.04 1.80 12.42
CA ASN A 27 -3.85 0.73 12.98
C ASN A 27 -4.42 -0.15 11.86
N GLU A 28 -4.93 0.43 10.79
CA GLU A 28 -5.44 -0.40 9.68
C GLU A 28 -4.35 -1.12 8.91
N THR A 29 -3.16 -0.54 8.80
CA THR A 29 -1.99 -1.22 8.21
C THR A 29 -1.61 -2.46 9.03
N ARG A 30 -1.77 -2.43 10.36
CA ARG A 30 -1.64 -3.64 11.21
C ARG A 30 -2.72 -4.67 10.94
N VAL A 31 -3.96 -4.24 10.70
CA VAL A 31 -5.03 -5.16 10.32
C VAL A 31 -4.70 -5.83 9.00
N LEU A 32 -4.24 -5.10 7.99
CA LEU A 32 -3.80 -5.68 6.71
C LEU A 32 -2.69 -6.73 6.89
N ARG A 33 -1.72 -6.43 7.76
CA ARG A 33 -0.64 -7.35 8.12
C ARG A 33 -1.19 -8.63 8.74
N ASP A 34 -2.05 -8.51 9.74
CA ASP A 34 -2.59 -9.63 10.51
C ASP A 34 -3.53 -10.51 9.67
N LEU A 35 -4.21 -9.92 8.68
CA LEU A 35 -4.98 -10.64 7.67
C LEU A 35 -4.11 -11.35 6.63
N GLY A 36 -2.82 -11.02 6.54
CA GLY A 36 -1.95 -11.50 5.48
C GLY A 36 -2.46 -11.08 4.10
N ALA A 37 -2.91 -9.82 3.95
CA ALA A 37 -3.59 -9.35 2.75
C ALA A 37 -2.66 -9.22 1.52
N GLY A 38 -1.34 -9.19 1.73
CA GLY A 38 -0.37 -8.93 0.67
C GLY A 38 -0.49 -9.84 -0.57
N PRO A 39 -0.53 -11.18 -0.43
CA PRO A 39 -0.66 -12.08 -1.58
C PRO A 39 -1.95 -11.90 -2.39
N VAL A 40 -3.06 -11.51 -1.73
CA VAL A 40 -4.31 -11.21 -2.44
C VAL A 40 -4.15 -9.93 -3.24
N ILE A 41 -3.52 -8.91 -2.67
CA ILE A 41 -3.26 -7.64 -3.36
C ILE A 41 -2.33 -7.85 -4.56
N ASP A 42 -1.22 -8.57 -4.37
CA ASP A 42 -0.26 -8.90 -5.43
C ASP A 42 -0.93 -9.66 -6.59
N ALA A 43 -1.94 -10.49 -6.32
CA ALA A 43 -2.69 -11.21 -7.36
C ALA A 43 -3.51 -10.29 -8.29
N PHE A 44 -3.85 -9.07 -7.85
CA PHE A 44 -4.59 -8.08 -8.63
C PHE A 44 -3.70 -6.94 -9.17
N MET A 45 -2.42 -6.93 -8.82
CA MET A 45 -1.47 -5.87 -9.16
C MET A 45 -0.31 -6.45 -9.98
N PRO A 46 -0.44 -6.52 -11.32
CA PRO A 46 0.63 -6.99 -12.19
C PRO A 46 1.89 -6.14 -12.00
N LEU A 47 3.03 -6.79 -11.82
CA LEU A 47 4.31 -6.10 -11.54
C LEU A 47 4.73 -5.10 -12.62
N ASP A 48 4.28 -5.30 -13.87
CA ASP A 48 4.53 -4.40 -15.00
C ASP A 48 3.61 -3.16 -15.02
N GLN A 49 2.64 -3.09 -14.12
CA GLN A 49 1.63 -2.03 -14.03
C GLN A 49 1.66 -1.30 -12.68
N VAL A 50 2.61 -1.64 -11.81
CA VAL A 50 2.73 -1.12 -10.45
C VAL A 50 3.95 -0.20 -10.34
N ALA A 51 3.78 0.97 -9.74
CA ALA A 51 4.89 1.72 -9.18
C ALA A 51 4.90 1.60 -7.64
N VAL A 52 6.09 1.49 -7.06
CA VAL A 52 6.26 1.40 -5.61
C VAL A 52 7.03 2.63 -5.13
N TYR A 53 6.47 3.32 -4.13
CA TYR A 53 7.08 4.48 -3.49
C TYR A 53 7.37 4.13 -2.04
N LEU A 54 8.67 4.09 -1.72
CA LEU A 54 9.16 3.69 -0.42
C LEU A 54 9.41 4.92 0.46
N GLY A 55 9.24 4.73 1.76
CA GLY A 55 9.64 5.71 2.75
C GLY A 55 11.17 5.79 2.85
N ASP A 56 11.68 6.92 3.36
CA ASP A 56 13.11 7.22 3.41
C ASP A 56 13.98 6.16 4.12
N GLY A 57 14.88 5.51 3.41
CA GLY A 57 15.70 4.44 3.99
C GLY A 57 14.91 3.18 4.34
N SER A 58 13.84 2.87 3.58
CA SER A 58 13.25 1.53 3.53
C SER A 58 14.34 0.47 3.26
N ILE A 59 14.21 -0.72 3.86
CA ILE A 59 15.13 -1.84 3.59
C ILE A 59 14.94 -2.43 2.19
N TYR A 60 13.86 -2.06 1.50
CA TYR A 60 13.56 -2.45 0.13
C TYR A 60 13.95 -1.38 -0.89
N ASP A 61 14.58 -0.29 -0.44
CA ASP A 61 15.13 0.73 -1.32
C ASP A 61 16.33 0.15 -2.07
N THR A 62 16.04 -0.36 -3.27
CA THR A 62 17.02 -0.88 -4.21
C THR A 62 17.20 0.08 -5.38
N PRO A 63 18.36 0.08 -6.05
CA PRO A 63 18.61 0.99 -7.16
C PRO A 63 17.50 0.93 -8.20
N TRP A 64 16.95 2.09 -8.55
CA TRP A 64 15.91 2.25 -9.56
C TRP A 64 16.30 1.51 -10.86
N PRO A 65 15.37 0.83 -11.55
CA PRO A 65 13.91 0.76 -11.34
C PRO A 65 13.44 -0.42 -10.48
N TYR A 66 14.35 -1.12 -9.82
CA TYR A 66 14.00 -2.37 -9.16
C TYR A 66 13.54 -2.07 -7.75
N THR A 67 12.31 -2.44 -7.41
CA THR A 67 11.89 -2.66 -6.03
C THR A 67 11.41 -4.08 -5.95
N ASN A 68 12.19 -4.94 -5.28
CA ASN A 68 11.91 -6.37 -5.17
C ASN A 68 11.30 -6.64 -3.80
N ALA A 69 10.07 -6.14 -3.60
CA ALA A 69 9.30 -6.37 -2.39
C ALA A 69 7.87 -6.80 -2.77
N THR A 70 7.36 -7.81 -2.08
CA THR A 70 5.94 -8.16 -2.15
C THR A 70 5.13 -7.12 -1.37
N THR A 71 3.83 -6.98 -1.68
CA THR A 71 2.98 -6.08 -0.89
C THR A 71 3.00 -6.47 0.59
N GLN A 72 3.08 -7.77 0.92
CA GLN A 72 3.19 -8.21 2.32
C GLN A 72 4.46 -7.67 3.00
N GLN A 73 5.61 -7.71 2.30
CA GLN A 73 6.87 -7.18 2.83
C GLN A 73 6.80 -5.68 3.09
N LEU A 74 6.15 -4.93 2.19
CA LEU A 74 5.92 -3.49 2.36
C LEU A 74 5.00 -3.20 3.54
N ILE A 75 3.93 -3.97 3.71
CA ILE A 75 3.03 -3.87 4.88
C ILE A 75 3.80 -4.18 6.17
N ASP A 76 4.58 -5.26 6.20
CA ASP A 76 5.33 -5.70 7.38
C ASP A 76 6.32 -4.62 7.85
N GLU A 77 7.08 -4.02 6.92
CA GLU A 77 8.00 -2.93 7.25
C GLU A 77 7.26 -1.65 7.66
N ALA A 78 6.14 -1.30 7.00
CA ALA A 78 5.33 -0.15 7.41
C ALA A 78 4.88 -0.32 8.87
N VAL A 79 4.37 -1.50 9.24
CA VAL A 79 3.99 -1.78 10.62
C VAL A 79 5.17 -1.71 11.57
N ALA A 80 6.33 -2.26 11.19
CA ALA A 80 7.54 -2.26 12.02
C ALA A 80 8.04 -0.84 12.31
N ARG A 81 7.88 0.08 11.36
CA ARG A 81 8.23 1.51 11.52
C ARG A 81 7.12 2.35 12.13
N GLY A 82 5.94 1.77 12.39
CA GLY A 82 4.77 2.51 12.83
C GLY A 82 4.22 3.46 11.75
N GLY A 83 4.42 3.11 10.49
CA GLY A 83 3.94 3.85 9.35
C GLY A 83 2.57 3.40 8.84
N TYR A 84 2.33 3.72 7.58
CA TYR A 84 1.07 3.51 6.89
C TYR A 84 1.32 2.99 5.47
N ILE A 85 0.29 2.37 4.87
CA ILE A 85 0.31 1.97 3.47
C ILE A 85 -0.84 2.58 2.70
N GLN A 86 -0.64 2.78 1.41
CA GLN A 86 -1.63 3.33 0.50
C GLN A 86 -1.59 2.60 -0.83
N PHE A 87 -2.76 2.48 -1.43
CA PHE A 87 -2.95 1.94 -2.76
C PHE A 87 -3.76 2.92 -3.59
N ASP A 88 -3.21 3.30 -4.75
CA ASP A 88 -3.91 4.12 -5.74
C ASP A 88 -4.16 3.33 -7.02
N LEU A 89 -5.32 3.56 -7.64
CA LEU A 89 -5.66 3.17 -9.00
C LEU A 89 -5.53 4.41 -9.88
N ASN A 90 -4.67 4.32 -10.89
CA ASN A 90 -4.28 5.44 -11.73
C ASN A 90 -4.84 5.34 -13.14
N ASP A 91 -5.01 6.50 -13.77
CA ASP A 91 -5.07 6.62 -15.21
C ASP A 91 -3.65 6.49 -15.79
N PRO A 92 -3.33 5.36 -16.47
CA PRO A 92 -2.00 5.14 -17.02
C PRO A 92 -1.63 6.15 -18.12
N ALA A 93 -2.59 6.84 -18.73
CA ALA A 93 -2.31 7.90 -19.69
C ALA A 93 -1.64 9.13 -19.06
N ILE A 94 -1.78 9.30 -17.73
CA ILE A 94 -1.21 10.41 -16.96
C ILE A 94 0.05 9.96 -16.22
N TRP A 95 0.00 8.79 -15.55
CA TRP A 95 1.02 8.37 -14.59
C TRP A 95 1.93 7.22 -15.07
N GLY A 96 1.60 6.56 -16.17
CA GLY A 96 2.36 5.43 -16.72
C GLY A 96 2.20 4.11 -15.96
N SER A 97 1.95 4.14 -14.65
CA SER A 97 1.48 3.01 -13.84
C SER A 97 -0.05 2.94 -13.83
N ARG A 98 -0.62 1.76 -13.55
CA ARG A 98 -2.05 1.62 -13.22
C ARG A 98 -2.29 1.53 -11.72
N PHE A 99 -1.30 1.08 -10.98
CA PHE A 99 -1.37 0.95 -9.54
C PHE A 99 -0.16 1.60 -8.91
N ASP A 100 -0.36 2.31 -7.81
CA ASP A 100 0.74 2.74 -6.96
C ASP A 100 0.60 2.11 -5.57
N VAL A 101 1.72 1.61 -5.05
CA VAL A 101 1.85 1.18 -3.66
C VAL A 101 2.77 2.17 -2.97
N ILE A 102 2.25 2.86 -1.95
CA ILE A 102 2.99 3.90 -1.24
C ILE A 102 3.13 3.48 0.23
N GLN A 103 4.38 3.41 0.68
CA GLN A 103 4.77 3.04 2.03
C GLN A 103 5.48 4.23 2.69
N GLN A 104 5.03 4.70 3.86
CA GLN A 104 5.65 5.83 4.58
C GLN A 104 5.46 5.69 6.10
N TRP A 105 6.07 6.58 6.91
CA TRP A 105 5.91 6.65 8.38
C TRP A 105 5.96 8.08 8.93
#